data_AF-A0A5Y3M5L4-F1
#
_entry.id   AF-A0A5Y3M5L4-F1
#
_cell.length_a   1.000
_cell.length_b   1.000
_cell.length_c   1.000
_cell.angle_alpha   90.00
_cell.angle_beta   90.00
_cell.angle_gamma   90.00
#
_symmetry.space_group_name_H-M   'P 1'
#
loop_
_entity.id
_entity.type
_entity.pdbx_description
1 polymer ?
#
loop_
_entity_poly.entity_id
_entity_poly.type
_entity_poly.pdbx_seq_one_letter_code
_entity_poly.pdbx_strand_id
1 'polypeptide(L)'
;EGKFLRAVKNVTFNEPFFQGHFPGKPIFPGVLILEAMAQATGILAFKSVGKLEPGELYYFAGIDDARFKRPVQPGDQMILEVEFLKERRGVARFNGVAKVDGKIVCEASMMCARSREA
;
A
#
# COMPACT_ATOMS: atom_id res chain seq x y z
N GLU A 1 -3.69 9.16 -19.44
CA GLU A 1 -4.47 8.26 -18.57
C GLU A 1 -3.51 7.32 -17.86
N GLY A 2 -3.80 6.85 -16.63
CA GLY A 2 -2.87 5.97 -15.87
C GLY A 2 -2.15 6.61 -14.68
N LYS A 3 -2.75 7.63 -14.02
CA LYS A 3 -2.15 8.25 -12.83
C LYS A 3 -2.69 7.71 -11.50
N PHE A 4 -3.74 6.91 -11.49
CA PHE A 4 -4.34 6.40 -10.26
C PHE A 4 -4.73 4.93 -10.38
N LEU A 5 -4.82 4.26 -9.23
CA LEU A 5 -5.31 2.89 -9.12
C LEU A 5 -6.18 2.75 -7.87
N ARG A 6 -7.30 2.03 -8.01
CA ARG A 6 -8.15 1.60 -6.89
C ARG A 6 -8.05 0.09 -6.73
N ALA A 7 -7.72 -0.37 -5.53
CA ALA A 7 -7.62 -1.79 -5.19
C ALA A 7 -8.43 -2.12 -3.93
N VAL A 8 -8.60 -3.42 -3.68
CA VAL A 8 -9.30 -3.95 -2.51
C VAL A 8 -8.35 -4.84 -1.72
N LYS A 9 -8.33 -4.65 -0.40
CA LYS A 9 -7.77 -5.59 0.56
C LYS A 9 -8.88 -6.01 1.52
N ASN A 10 -9.36 -7.24 1.36
CA ASN A 10 -10.25 -7.86 2.34
C ASN A 10 -9.47 -8.17 3.62
N VAL A 11 -10.07 -7.88 4.76
CA VAL A 11 -9.50 -8.15 6.08
C VAL A 11 -10.30 -9.26 6.73
N THR A 12 -9.66 -10.41 6.95
CA THR A 12 -10.30 -11.58 7.56
C THR A 12 -9.53 -12.01 8.79
N PHE A 13 -10.23 -12.52 9.81
CA PHE A 13 -9.57 -13.05 11.00
C PHE A 13 -8.62 -14.20 10.67
N ASN A 14 -8.86 -14.93 9.57
CA ASN A 14 -8.02 -16.02 9.10
C ASN A 14 -6.71 -15.58 8.42
N GLU A 15 -6.14 -14.45 8.83
CA GLU A 15 -4.82 -13.99 8.40
C GLU A 15 -3.79 -14.20 9.54
N PRO A 16 -2.58 -14.68 9.25
CA PRO A 16 -1.67 -15.20 10.26
C PRO A 16 -1.23 -14.16 11.31
N PHE A 17 -1.14 -12.89 10.93
CA PHE A 17 -0.71 -11.82 11.84
C PHE A 17 -1.74 -11.49 12.94
N PHE A 18 -3.02 -11.86 12.77
CA PHE A 18 -4.03 -11.60 13.81
C PHE A 18 -3.85 -12.44 15.08
N GLN A 19 -3.17 -13.59 15.00
CA GLN A 19 -2.80 -14.36 16.18
C GLN A 19 -1.87 -13.57 17.12
N GLY A 20 -1.05 -12.67 16.56
CA GLY A 20 -0.07 -11.87 17.30
C GLY A 20 -0.45 -10.40 17.50
N HIS A 21 -1.42 -9.87 16.76
CA HIS A 21 -1.73 -8.43 16.76
C HIS A 21 -3.23 -8.14 16.91
N PHE A 22 -3.80 -8.25 18.11
CA PHE A 22 -3.21 -8.77 19.35
C PHE A 22 -4.05 -9.96 19.83
N PRO A 23 -3.51 -10.88 20.64
CA PRO A 23 -4.32 -11.93 21.27
C PRO A 23 -5.57 -11.34 21.95
N GLY A 24 -6.76 -11.82 21.58
CA GLY A 24 -8.05 -11.35 22.10
C GLY A 24 -8.54 -9.99 21.55
N LYS A 25 -7.72 -9.26 20.77
CA LYS A 25 -8.09 -7.98 20.16
C LYS A 25 -7.47 -7.85 18.76
N PRO A 26 -8.07 -8.47 17.73
CA PRO A 26 -7.52 -8.44 16.38
C PRO A 26 -7.60 -7.01 15.81
N ILE A 27 -6.44 -6.45 15.48
CA ILE A 27 -6.29 -5.14 14.82
C ILE A 27 -5.35 -5.35 13.64
N PHE A 28 -5.75 -4.93 12.44
CA PHE A 28 -4.89 -5.05 11.28
C PHE A 28 -3.67 -4.13 11.48
N PRO A 29 -2.43 -4.66 11.39
CA PRO A 29 -1.24 -3.85 11.64
C PRO A 29 -1.16 -2.65 10.68
N GLY A 30 -0.99 -1.44 11.21
CA GLY A 30 -0.95 -0.22 10.38
C GLY A 30 0.15 -0.27 9.31
N VAL A 31 1.30 -0.86 9.63
CA VAL A 31 2.40 -1.08 8.66
C VAL A 31 1.98 -1.93 7.45
N LEU A 32 1.05 -2.87 7.63
CA LEU A 32 0.54 -3.67 6.53
C LEU A 32 -0.47 -2.88 5.66
N ILE A 33 -1.06 -1.80 6.18
CA ILE A 33 -1.87 -0.88 5.36
C ILE A 33 -0.96 -0.11 4.41
N LEU A 34 0.19 0.36 4.92
CA LEU A 34 1.21 1.02 4.10
C LEU A 34 1.76 0.06 3.04
N GLU A 35 2.08 -1.18 3.42
CA GLU A 35 2.51 -2.23 2.49
C GLU A 35 1.47 -2.50 1.41
N ALA A 36 0.19 -2.65 1.77
CA ALA A 36 -0.88 -2.88 0.81
C ALA A 36 -1.03 -1.72 -0.18
N MET A 37 -0.89 -0.47 0.28
CA MET A 37 -0.86 0.70 -0.60
C MET A 37 0.38 0.70 -1.51
N ALA A 38 1.56 0.34 -1.00
CA ALA A 38 2.77 0.25 -1.82
C ALA A 38 2.68 -0.84 -2.90
N GLN A 39 2.07 -1.99 -2.61
CA GLN A 39 1.79 -3.01 -3.62
C GLN A 39 0.83 -2.47 -4.70
N ALA A 40 -0.18 -1.69 -4.30
CA ALA A 40 -1.08 -1.03 -5.25
C ALA A 40 -0.32 -0.03 -6.15
N THR A 41 0.66 0.72 -5.64
CA THR A 41 1.51 1.60 -6.47
C THR A 41 2.40 0.79 -7.42
N GLY A 42 2.91 -0.37 -6.99
CA GLY A 42 3.65 -1.30 -7.84
C GLY A 42 2.83 -1.78 -9.03
N ILE A 43 1.58 -2.20 -8.81
CA ILE A 43 0.66 -2.58 -9.90
C ILE A 43 0.42 -1.40 -10.85
N LEU A 44 0.18 -0.20 -10.31
CA LEU A 44 0.00 1.01 -11.13
C LEU A 44 1.24 1.29 -11.99
N ALA A 45 2.44 1.22 -11.39
CA ALA A 45 3.69 1.40 -12.10
C ALA A 45 3.87 0.37 -13.21
N PHE A 46 3.65 -0.93 -12.93
CA PHE A 46 3.81 -2.00 -13.94
C PHE A 46 2.84 -1.87 -15.11
N LYS A 47 1.61 -1.41 -14.84
CA LYS A 47 0.61 -1.19 -15.89
C LYS A 47 0.87 0.09 -16.69
N SER A 48 1.62 1.05 -16.15
CA SER A 48 1.88 2.35 -16.78
C SER A 48 3.19 2.39 -17.57
N VAL A 49 4.25 1.79 -17.04
CA VAL A 49 5.61 1.88 -17.63
C VAL A 49 6.22 0.53 -18.02
N GLY A 50 5.47 -0.57 -17.87
CA GLY A 50 5.91 -1.92 -18.21
C GLY A 50 6.29 -2.77 -17.00
N LYS A 51 6.27 -4.09 -17.21
CA LYS A 51 6.57 -5.10 -16.18
C LYS A 51 8.03 -5.01 -15.74
N LEU A 52 8.32 -5.58 -14.57
CA LEU A 52 9.70 -5.82 -14.13
C LEU A 52 10.31 -6.93 -14.98
N GLU A 53 11.58 -6.76 -15.32
CA GLU A 53 12.38 -7.83 -15.90
C GLU A 53 12.77 -8.87 -14.83
N PRO A 54 13.09 -10.12 -15.21
CA PRO A 54 13.58 -11.10 -14.25
C PRO A 54 14.80 -10.58 -13.46
N GLY A 55 14.70 -10.61 -12.12
CA GLY A 55 15.72 -10.07 -11.21
C GLY A 55 15.57 -8.59 -10.86
N GLU A 56 14.55 -7.89 -11.36
CA GLU A 56 14.21 -6.55 -10.87
C GLU A 56 13.15 -6.60 -9.77
N LEU A 57 13.32 -5.74 -8.77
CA LEU A 57 12.37 -5.53 -7.67
C LEU A 57 11.91 -4.08 -7.62
N TYR A 58 10.71 -3.90 -7.09
CA TYR A 58 10.11 -2.60 -6.81
C TYR A 58 10.19 -2.32 -5.31
N TYR A 59 11.24 -1.63 -4.90
CA TYR A 59 11.54 -1.38 -3.49
C TYR A 59 10.71 -0.25 -2.93
N PHE A 60 10.17 -0.47 -1.73
CA PHE A 60 9.51 0.57 -0.95
C PHE A 60 10.58 1.41 -0.23
N ALA A 61 11.00 2.51 -0.87
CA ALA A 61 12.20 3.27 -0.51
C ALA A 61 11.97 4.30 0.61
N GLY A 62 10.73 4.76 0.82
CA GLY A 62 10.45 5.74 1.87
C GLY A 62 8.98 6.07 2.02
N ILE A 63 8.62 6.62 3.19
CA ILE A 63 7.26 6.98 3.56
C ILE A 63 7.31 8.33 4.26
N ASP A 64 6.52 9.29 3.77
CA ASP A 64 6.30 10.58 4.41
C ASP A 64 4.85 10.68 4.87
N ASP A 65 4.62 11.43 5.95
CA ASP A 65 3.29 11.83 6.41
C ASP A 65 2.27 10.71 6.59
N ALA A 66 2.73 9.50 6.95
CA ALA A 66 1.83 8.43 7.32
C ALA A 66 0.98 8.85 8.53
N ARG A 67 -0.34 8.75 8.40
CA ARG A 67 -1.31 8.99 9.49
C ARG A 67 -2.31 7.85 9.55
N PHE A 68 -2.47 7.27 10.73
CA PHE A 68 -3.47 6.24 11.02
C PHE A 68 -4.62 6.89 11.80
N LYS A 69 -5.80 6.91 11.21
CA LYS A 69 -6.95 7.65 11.77
C LYS A 69 -7.80 6.79 12.70
N ARG A 70 -7.89 5.49 12.42
CA ARG A 70 -8.67 4.50 13.18
C ARG A 70 -8.20 3.08 12.87
N PRO A 71 -8.40 2.12 13.80
CA PRO A 71 -8.06 0.73 13.55
C PRO A 71 -8.91 0.12 12.43
N VAL A 72 -8.32 -0.86 11.75
CA VAL A 72 -8.97 -1.74 10.78
C VAL A 72 -9.08 -3.13 11.40
N GLN A 73 -10.17 -3.84 11.18
CA GLN A 73 -10.52 -5.09 11.89
C GLN A 73 -11.00 -6.18 10.93
N PRO A 74 -11.01 -7.46 11.36
CA PRO A 74 -11.66 -8.54 10.63
C PRO A 74 -13.09 -8.20 10.23
N GLY A 75 -13.42 -8.43 8.96
CA GLY A 75 -14.71 -8.06 8.34
C GLY A 75 -14.63 -6.79 7.50
N ASP A 76 -13.64 -5.93 7.74
CA ASP A 76 -13.48 -4.71 6.95
C ASP A 76 -13.07 -5.04 5.50
N GLN A 77 -13.64 -4.28 4.56
CA GLN A 77 -13.12 -4.19 3.19
C GLN A 77 -12.37 -2.87 3.04
N MET A 78 -11.04 -2.96 2.95
CA MET A 78 -10.20 -1.80 2.78
C MET A 78 -10.07 -1.44 1.29
N ILE A 79 -10.58 -0.27 0.92
CA ILE A 79 -10.43 0.31 -0.40
C ILE A 79 -9.16 1.15 -0.42
N LEU A 80 -8.23 0.80 -1.30
CA LEU A 80 -6.94 1.47 -1.45
C LEU A 80 -7.01 2.34 -2.70
N GLU A 81 -6.76 3.63 -2.55
CA GLU A 81 -6.67 4.59 -3.65
C GLU A 81 -5.27 5.16 -3.68
N VAL A 82 -4.54 4.94 -4.76
CA VAL A 82 -3.18 5.44 -4.93
C VAL A 82 -3.07 6.27 -6.20
N GLU A 83 -2.26 7.33 -6.14
CA GLU A 83 -2.04 8.27 -7.23
C GLU A 83 -0.55 8.53 -7.42
N PHE A 84 -0.07 8.42 -8.66
CA PHE A 84 1.26 8.82 -9.08
C PHE A 84 1.38 10.33 -9.13
N LEU A 85 2.41 10.87 -8.46
CA LEU A 85 2.69 12.30 -8.46
C LEU A 85 3.77 12.66 -9.48
N LYS A 86 4.95 12.09 -9.31
CA LYS A 86 6.14 12.39 -10.12
C LYS A 86 7.23 11.35 -9.91
N GLU A 87 8.17 11.31 -10.84
CA GLU A 87 9.41 10.56 -10.72
C GLU A 87 10.61 11.50 -10.80
N ARG A 88 11.62 11.27 -9.97
CA ARG A 88 12.88 12.00 -10.01
C ARG A 88 14.03 11.08 -9.67
N ARG A 89 15.04 11.01 -10.55
CA ARG A 89 16.27 10.21 -10.37
C ARG A 89 15.97 8.73 -10.04
N GLY A 90 15.02 8.12 -10.74
CA GLY A 90 14.66 6.70 -10.57
C GLY A 90 13.79 6.41 -9.33
N VAL A 91 13.33 7.44 -8.61
CA VAL A 91 12.42 7.30 -7.47
C VAL A 91 11.06 7.90 -7.83
N ALA A 92 10.04 7.05 -7.83
CA ALA A 92 8.66 7.41 -8.08
C ALA A 92 7.95 7.75 -6.76
N ARG A 93 7.20 8.84 -6.73
CA ARG A 93 6.41 9.29 -5.57
C ARG A 93 4.92 9.14 -5.83
N PHE A 94 4.21 8.66 -4.82
CA PHE A 94 2.77 8.44 -4.83
C PHE A 94 2.10 9.03 -3.59
N ASN A 95 0.82 9.37 -3.70
CA ASN A 95 -0.06 9.53 -2.56
C ASN A 95 -0.96 8.30 -2.45
N GLY A 96 -1.25 7.88 -1.22
CA GLY A 96 -2.14 6.76 -0.93
C GLY A 96 -3.16 7.12 0.15
N VAL A 97 -4.39 6.67 -0.04
CA VAL A 97 -5.47 6.74 0.93
C VAL A 97 -6.13 5.37 1.03
N ALA A 98 -6.23 4.85 2.24
CA ALA A 98 -7.01 3.66 2.55
C ALA A 98 -8.32 4.06 3.23
N LYS A 99 -9.43 3.44 2.81
CA LYS A 99 -10.78 3.71 3.33
C LYS A 99 -11.48 2.42 3.73
N VAL A 100 -12.34 2.51 4.74
CA VAL A 100 -13.32 1.47 5.12
C VAL A 100 -14.66 2.18 5.28
N ASP A 101 -15.71 1.70 4.61
CA ASP A 101 -17.03 2.34 4.57
C ASP A 101 -16.98 3.83 4.19
N GLY A 102 -16.16 4.15 3.17
CA GLY A 102 -15.98 5.52 2.64
C GLY A 102 -15.17 6.47 3.54
N LYS A 103 -14.91 6.09 4.80
CA LYS A 103 -14.15 6.91 5.76
C LYS A 103 -12.65 6.58 5.67
N ILE A 104 -11.78 7.57 5.83
CA ILE A 104 -10.32 7.35 5.79
C ILE A 104 -9.86 6.56 7.03
N VAL A 105 -9.01 5.55 6.83
CA VAL A 105 -8.34 4.78 7.90
C VAL A 105 -6.84 5.04 7.94
N CYS A 106 -6.22 5.25 6.78
CA CYS A 106 -4.80 5.58 6.64
C CYS A 106 -4.59 6.47 5.42
N GLU A 107 -3.61 7.37 5.51
CA GLU A 107 -3.09 8.16 4.39
C GLU A 107 -1.57 8.24 4.51
N ALA A 108 -0.87 8.29 3.38
CA ALA A 108 0.59 8.44 3.34
C ALA A 108 1.07 8.92 1.96
N SER A 109 2.25 9.56 1.93
CA SER A 109 3.04 9.72 0.72
C SER A 109 4.11 8.64 0.67
N MET A 110 4.25 7.96 -0.46
CA MET A 110 5.11 6.79 -0.62
C MET A 110 6.14 7.03 -1.72
N MET A 111 7.36 6.52 -1.52
CA MET A 111 8.45 6.56 -2.49
C MET A 111 8.86 5.14 -2.83
N CYS A 112 8.92 4.82 -4.11
CA CYS A 112 9.32 3.52 -4.60
C CYS A 112 10.43 3.65 -5.66
N ALA A 113 11.33 2.68 -5.70
CA ALA A 113 12.44 2.65 -6.64
C ALA A 113 12.56 1.28 -7.29
N ARG A 114 12.84 1.26 -8.59
CA ARG A 114 13.23 0.03 -9.27
C ARG A 114 14.70 -0.23 -9.01
N SER A 115 15.04 -1.44 -8.60
CA SER A 115 16.43 -1.89 -8.48
C SER A 115 16.55 -3.34 -8.91
N ARG A 116 17.70 -3.68 -9.48
CA ARG A 116 18.05 -5.05 -9.81
C ARG A 116 18.67 -5.70 -8.58
N GLU A 117 18.25 -6.91 -8.25
CA GLU A 117 18.99 -7.72 -7.28
C GLU A 117 20.36 -8.06 -7.86
N ALA A 118 21.38 -7.97 -7.02
CA ALA A 118 22.77 -8.28 -7.38
C ALA A 118 23.02 -9.79 -7.41
#